data_AF-A0A955D7E3-F1
#
_entry.id   AF-A0A955D7E3-F1
#
_cell.length_a   1.000
_cell.length_b   1.000
_cell.length_c   1.000
_cell.angle_alpha   90.00
_cell.angle_beta   90.00
_cell.angle_gamma   90.00
#
_symmetry.space_group_name_H-M   'P 1'
#
loop_
_entity.id
_entity.type
_entity.pdbx_description
1 polymer ?
#
loop_
_entity_poly.entity_id
_entity_poly.type
_entity_poly.pdbx_seq_one_letter_code
_entity_poly.pdbx_strand_id
1 'polypeptide(L)'
;MAAGSSQKFLGRNRPARVHIEYDLEVYGAQKKINLPFVMGVMADLSGKPAEPLAPVADRKFLEIDVDNFDDRMKAYKPRAAFQVPNTLTGEGNMSVDVTFESMDDFSPA
;
A
#
# COMPACT_ATOMS: atom_id res chain seq x y z
N MET A 1 17.01 2.67 -21.33
CA MET A 1 17.80 3.25 -22.43
C MET A 1 18.10 4.68 -22.02
N ALA A 2 19.35 5.01 -21.66
CA ALA A 2 19.69 6.37 -21.26
C ALA A 2 19.54 7.30 -22.48
N ALA A 3 18.92 8.47 -22.29
CA ALA A 3 18.82 9.49 -23.32
C ALA A 3 20.23 9.85 -23.80
N GLY A 4 20.48 9.78 -25.11
CA GLY A 4 21.81 10.01 -25.69
C GLY A 4 22.32 11.41 -25.34
N SER A 5 23.59 11.52 -24.95
CA SER A 5 24.17 12.79 -24.53
C SER A 5 24.12 13.82 -25.67
N SER A 6 23.84 15.07 -25.33
CA SER A 6 23.78 16.19 -26.28
C SER A 6 25.09 16.39 -27.04
N GLN A 7 26.23 16.01 -26.45
CA GLN A 7 27.55 16.01 -27.08
C GLN A 7 27.61 15.01 -28.26
N LYS A 8 27.13 13.78 -28.07
CA LYS A 8 27.09 12.75 -29.14
C LYS A 8 26.15 13.13 -30.30
N PHE A 9 25.11 13.94 -30.02
CA PHE A 9 24.24 14.51 -31.06
C PHE A 9 24.94 15.61 -31.88
N LEU A 10 25.69 16.50 -31.23
CA LEU A 10 26.47 17.57 -31.89
C LEU A 10 27.60 17.02 -32.76
N GLY A 11 28.32 15.99 -32.29
CA GLY A 11 29.37 15.30 -33.05
C GLY A 11 28.87 14.64 -34.35
N ARG A 12 27.63 14.15 -34.37
CA ARG A 12 27.01 13.54 -35.56
C ARG A 12 26.53 14.55 -36.60
N ASN A 13 26.02 15.71 -36.17
CA ASN A 13 25.32 16.63 -37.09
C ASN A 13 26.21 17.80 -37.56
N ARG A 14 27.12 18.32 -36.71
CA ARG A 14 28.05 19.43 -37.04
C ARG A 14 29.31 19.38 -36.16
N PRO A 15 30.31 18.54 -36.48
CA PRO A 15 31.51 18.40 -35.66
C PRO A 15 32.32 19.71 -35.62
N ALA A 16 32.59 20.21 -34.42
CA ALA A 16 33.49 21.35 -34.20
C ALA A 16 34.95 20.92 -34.36
N ARG A 17 35.85 21.87 -34.66
CA ARG A 17 37.30 21.59 -34.87
C ARG A 17 37.99 20.96 -33.65
N VAL A 18 37.46 21.19 -32.45
CA VAL A 18 37.84 20.51 -31.21
C VAL A 18 36.55 20.04 -30.54
N HIS A 19 36.47 18.74 -30.26
CA HIS A 19 35.33 18.14 -29.57
C HIS A 19 35.83 17.30 -28.40
N ILE A 20 35.32 17.58 -27.21
CA ILE A 20 35.69 16.86 -25.98
C ILE A 20 34.41 16.18 -25.49
N GLU A 21 34.41 14.85 -25.51
CA GLU A 21 33.34 14.03 -24.96
C GLU A 21 33.77 13.47 -23.61
N TYR A 22 32.83 13.38 -22.68
CA TYR A 22 32.99 12.65 -21.44
C TYR A 22 32.16 11.38 -21.55
N ASP A 23 32.83 10.25 -21.76
CA ASP A 23 32.21 8.94 -21.72
C ASP A 23 32.62 8.22 -20.43
N LEU A 24 31.63 7.63 -19.76
CA LEU A 24 31.88 6.82 -18.57
C LEU A 24 32.17 5.40 -19.04
N GLU A 25 33.46 5.07 -19.11
CA GLU A 25 33.91 3.73 -19.48
C GLU A 25 33.60 2.74 -18.33
N VAL A 26 32.53 1.97 -18.50
CA VAL A 26 32.03 1.06 -17.48
C VAL A 26 32.66 -0.34 -17.52
N TYR A 27 33.65 -0.62 -18.37
CA TYR A 27 34.38 -1.92 -18.44
C TYR A 27 33.47 -3.18 -18.34
N GLY A 28 32.28 -3.15 -18.94
CA GLY A 28 31.31 -4.26 -18.85
C GLY A 28 30.63 -4.42 -17.48
N ALA A 29 30.64 -3.40 -16.63
CA ALA A 29 30.03 -3.40 -15.31
C ALA A 29 28.57 -3.83 -15.39
N GLN A 30 28.26 -4.90 -14.67
CA GLN A 30 26.91 -5.41 -14.59
C GLN A 30 26.04 -4.39 -13.84
N LYS A 31 24.99 -3.91 -14.51
CA LYS A 31 23.99 -3.05 -13.87
C LYS A 31 23.25 -3.87 -12.82
N LYS A 32 23.49 -3.59 -11.53
CA LYS A 32 22.72 -4.17 -10.44
C LYS A 32 21.28 -3.62 -10.53
N ILE A 33 20.33 -4.50 -10.83
CA ILE A 33 18.90 -4.19 -10.75
C ILE A 33 18.46 -4.54 -9.33
N ASN A 34 17.91 -3.57 -8.61
CA ASN A 34 17.31 -3.84 -7.31
C ASN A 34 15.87 -4.30 -7.51
N LEU A 35 15.56 -5.52 -7.07
CA LEU A 35 14.21 -6.07 -7.10
C LEU A 35 13.67 -6.05 -5.67
N PRO A 36 12.71 -5.17 -5.35
CA PRO A 36 12.13 -5.13 -4.01
C PRO A 36 11.32 -6.41 -3.78
N PHE A 37 11.47 -6.98 -2.59
CA PHE A 37 10.60 -8.05 -2.12
C PHE A 37 9.32 -7.43 -1.54
N VAL A 38 8.18 -7.70 -2.17
CA VAL A 38 6.86 -7.21 -1.73
C VAL A 38 6.03 -8.42 -1.31
N MET A 39 5.43 -8.35 -0.12
CA MET A 39 4.57 -9.40 0.42
C MET A 39 3.10 -9.00 0.29
N GLY A 40 2.29 -9.84 -0.35
CA GLY A 40 0.84 -9.70 -0.37
C GLY A 40 0.21 -10.46 0.79
N VAL A 41 -0.69 -9.80 1.53
CA VAL A 41 -1.46 -10.40 2.64
C VAL A 41 -2.94 -10.39 2.25
N MET A 42 -3.62 -11.52 2.45
CA MET A 42 -5.07 -11.65 2.26
C MET A 42 -5.70 -12.07 3.58
N ALA A 43 -6.71 -11.33 4.04
CA ALA A 43 -7.41 -11.59 5.29
C ALA A 43 -8.86 -11.10 5.21
N ASP A 44 -9.73 -11.67 6.06
CA ASP A 44 -11.06 -11.12 6.32
C ASP A 44 -10.96 -10.03 7.39
N LEU A 45 -11.07 -8.77 6.97
CA LEU A 45 -10.86 -7.60 7.83
C LEU A 45 -12.15 -6.83 8.15
N SER A 46 -13.22 -7.05 7.39
CA SER A 46 -14.47 -6.28 7.47
C SER A 46 -15.49 -6.84 8.47
N GLY A 47 -15.38 -8.11 8.84
CA GLY A 47 -16.32 -8.76 9.77
C GLY A 47 -17.75 -8.78 9.23
N LYS A 48 -18.67 -8.10 9.92
CA LYS A 48 -20.08 -7.94 9.51
C LYS A 48 -20.34 -6.51 9.04
N PRO A 49 -19.93 -6.15 7.81
CA PRO A 49 -20.03 -4.79 7.32
C PRO A 49 -21.50 -4.36 7.22
N ALA A 50 -21.76 -3.07 7.46
CA ALA A 50 -23.09 -2.50 7.32
C ALA A 50 -23.54 -2.42 5.85
N GLU A 51 -22.59 -2.20 4.95
CA GLU A 51 -22.79 -2.16 3.50
C GLU A 51 -22.15 -3.37 2.82
N PRO A 52 -22.74 -3.89 1.73
CA PRO A 52 -22.14 -4.97 0.96
C PRO A 52 -20.76 -4.57 0.43
N LEU A 53 -19.77 -5.44 0.64
CA LEU A 53 -18.43 -5.24 0.09
C LEU A 53 -18.44 -5.38 -1.42
N ALA A 54 -17.51 -4.67 -2.08
CA ALA A 54 -17.25 -4.84 -3.49
C ALA A 54 -16.92 -6.32 -3.83
N PRO A 55 -17.22 -6.79 -5.06
CA PRO A 55 -16.79 -8.10 -5.54
C PRO A 55 -15.29 -8.31 -5.39
N VAL A 56 -14.86 -9.55 -5.16
CA VAL A 56 -13.44 -9.88 -4.92
C VAL A 56 -12.53 -9.42 -6.07
N ALA A 57 -13.01 -9.50 -7.31
CA ALA A 57 -12.24 -9.07 -8.49
C ALA A 57 -11.94 -7.56 -8.52
N ASP A 58 -12.76 -6.75 -7.85
CA ASP A 58 -12.60 -5.29 -7.80
C ASP A 58 -11.74 -4.84 -6.61
N ARG A 59 -11.43 -5.75 -5.68
CA ARG A 59 -10.60 -5.47 -4.50
C ARG A 59 -9.13 -5.49 -4.89
N LYS A 60 -8.48 -4.33 -4.83
CA LYS A 60 -7.05 -4.19 -5.10
C LYS A 60 -6.23 -4.41 -3.83
N PHE A 61 -5.02 -4.91 -3.99
CA PHE A 61 -4.03 -4.85 -2.91
C PHE A 61 -3.71 -3.38 -2.63
N LEU A 62 -3.80 -3.02 -1.36
CA LEU A 62 -3.43 -1.71 -0.86
C LEU A 62 -2.14 -1.85 -0.06
N GLU A 63 -1.23 -0.90 -0.24
CA GLU A 63 -0.01 -0.81 0.56
C GLU A 63 -0.37 -0.46 1.99
N ILE A 64 0.25 -1.16 2.94
CA ILE A 64 0.08 -0.96 4.37
C ILE A 64 1.45 -0.90 5.04
N ASP A 65 1.60 0.08 5.92
CA ASP A 65 2.77 0.28 6.76
C ASP A 65 2.35 0.85 8.13
N VAL A 66 3.31 1.19 8.97
CA VAL A 66 3.07 1.74 10.31
C VAL A 66 2.52 3.16 10.28
N ASP A 67 2.71 3.89 9.18
CA ASP A 67 2.31 5.29 9.05
C ASP A 67 0.85 5.42 8.61
N ASN A 68 0.33 4.44 7.84
CA ASN A 68 -1.03 4.47 7.29
C ASN A 68 -1.98 3.41 7.87
N PHE A 69 -1.57 2.66 8.90
CA PHE A 69 -2.35 1.54 9.42
C PHE A 69 -3.77 1.92 9.86
N ASP A 70 -3.90 2.98 10.66
CA ASP A 70 -5.21 3.43 11.15
C ASP A 70 -6.07 4.03 10.02
N ASP A 71 -5.45 4.74 9.07
CA ASP A 71 -6.15 5.23 7.88
C ASP A 71 -6.72 4.08 7.04
N ARG A 72 -5.96 2.96 6.92
CA ARG A 72 -6.44 1.73 6.28
C ARG A 72 -7.59 1.11 7.06
N MET A 73 -7.47 1.00 8.37
CA MET A 73 -8.51 0.45 9.22
C MET A 73 -9.81 1.24 9.10
N LYS A 74 -9.74 2.57 9.22
CA LYS A 74 -10.87 3.48 9.03
C LYS A 74 -11.51 3.38 7.65
N ALA A 75 -10.71 3.15 6.59
CA ALA A 75 -11.23 2.94 5.24
C ALA A 75 -11.99 1.61 5.09
N TYR A 76 -11.53 0.54 5.75
CA TYR A 76 -12.18 -0.77 5.72
C TYR A 76 -13.43 -0.86 6.61
N LYS A 77 -13.50 -0.01 7.66
CA LYS A 77 -14.59 0.01 8.65
C LYS A 77 -14.93 -1.38 9.21
N PRO A 78 -13.97 -2.08 9.85
CA PRO A 78 -14.26 -3.34 10.52
C PRO A 78 -15.45 -3.17 11.47
N ARG A 79 -16.45 -4.05 11.35
CA ARG A 79 -17.67 -3.96 12.17
C ARG A 79 -17.98 -5.29 12.83
N ALA A 80 -18.24 -5.23 14.14
CA ALA A 80 -18.69 -6.35 14.94
C ALA A 80 -20.12 -6.10 15.44
N ALA A 81 -21.06 -6.90 14.94
CA ALA A 81 -22.47 -6.84 15.32
C ALA A 81 -22.96 -8.22 15.81
N PHE A 82 -23.25 -8.32 17.11
CA PHE A 82 -23.67 -9.57 17.76
C PHE A 82 -24.43 -9.33 19.06
N GLN A 83 -25.10 -10.36 19.56
CA GLN A 83 -25.82 -10.30 20.83
C GLN A 83 -25.00 -10.96 21.94
N VAL A 84 -25.03 -10.35 23.12
CA VAL A 84 -24.37 -10.85 24.33
C VAL A 84 -25.38 -10.93 25.48
N PRO A 85 -25.24 -11.87 26.44
CA PRO A 85 -26.07 -11.88 27.64
C PRO A 85 -25.93 -10.57 28.42
N ASN A 86 -27.05 -9.97 28.84
CA ASN A 86 -27.04 -8.72 29.57
C ASN A 86 -26.82 -8.93 31.08
N THR A 87 -25.60 -8.69 31.54
CA THR A 87 -25.24 -8.80 32.96
C THR A 87 -25.51 -7.52 33.77
N LEU A 88 -25.90 -6.41 33.15
CA LEU A 88 -26.20 -5.15 33.86
C LEU A 88 -27.57 -5.19 34.54
N THR A 89 -28.59 -5.70 33.84
CA THR A 89 -29.95 -5.86 34.37
C THR A 89 -30.26 -7.30 34.74
N GLY A 90 -29.49 -8.27 34.23
CA GLY A 90 -29.72 -9.70 34.46
C GLY A 90 -30.82 -10.33 33.61
N GLU A 91 -31.42 -9.56 32.69
CA GLU A 91 -32.53 -10.01 31.85
C GLU A 91 -32.21 -9.89 30.36
N GLY A 92 -32.42 -10.99 29.63
CA GLY A 92 -32.31 -11.03 28.17
C GLY A 92 -30.89 -10.87 27.61
N ASN A 93 -30.85 -10.54 26.31
CA ASN A 93 -29.61 -10.27 25.57
C ASN A 93 -29.51 -8.80 25.22
N MET A 94 -28.30 -8.26 25.26
CA MET A 94 -27.93 -6.95 24.77
C MET A 94 -27.38 -7.07 23.35
N SER A 95 -27.81 -6.19 22.44
CA SER A 95 -27.22 -6.11 21.10
C SER A 95 -26.03 -5.14 21.13
N VAL A 96 -24.88 -5.61 20.65
CA VAL A 96 -23.64 -4.85 20.52
C VAL A 96 -23.39 -4.61 19.03
N ASP A 97 -23.14 -3.35 18.70
CA ASP A 97 -22.77 -2.91 17.35
C ASP A 97 -21.61 -1.92 17.48
N VAL A 98 -20.42 -2.36 17.08
CA VAL A 98 -19.18 -1.58 17.18
C VAL A 98 -18.52 -1.55 15.82
N THR A 99 -18.14 -0.35 15.39
CA THR A 99 -17.31 -0.12 14.21
C THR A 99 -15.97 0.44 14.68
N PHE A 100 -14.88 -0.16 14.24
CA PHE A 100 -13.53 0.20 14.63
C PHE A 100 -12.94 1.16 13.58
N GLU A 101 -12.29 2.23 14.03
CA GLU A 101 -11.60 3.21 13.19
C GLU A 101 -10.08 3.17 13.39
N SER A 102 -9.61 2.74 14.56
CA SER A 102 -8.20 2.65 14.93
C SER A 102 -7.88 1.38 15.71
N MET A 103 -6.59 1.04 15.84
CA MET A 103 -6.19 -0.12 16.64
C MET A 103 -6.54 0.04 18.14
N ASP A 104 -6.59 1.28 18.63
CA ASP A 104 -6.91 1.58 20.02
C ASP A 104 -8.38 1.27 20.37
N ASP A 105 -9.28 1.24 19.37
CA ASP A 105 -10.71 0.92 19.55
C ASP A 105 -10.94 -0.55 19.95
N PHE A 106 -9.93 -1.41 19.85
CA PHE A 106 -9.96 -2.77 20.38
C PHE A 106 -9.67 -2.83 21.88
N SER A 107 -9.26 -1.71 22.49
CA SER A 107 -9.03 -1.64 23.91
C SER A 107 -10.36 -1.57 24.69
N PRO A 108 -10.45 -2.13 25.91
CA PRO A 108 -11.68 -2.08 26.70
C PRO A 108 -11.96 -0.73 27.39
N ALA A 109 -11.09 0.27 27.20
CA ALA A 109 -10.96 1.45 28.06
C ALA A 109 -11.95 2.57 27.73
#